data_AF-A0A4U5TVZ2-F1
#
_entry.id   AF-A0A4U5TVZ2-F1
#
_cell.length_a   1.000
_cell.length_b   1.000
_cell.length_c   1.000
_cell.angle_alpha   90.00
_cell.angle_beta   90.00
_cell.angle_gamma   90.00
#
_symmetry.space_group_name_H-M   'P 1'
#
loop_
_entity.id
_entity.type
_entity.pdbx_description
1 polymer ?
#
loop_
_entity_poly.entity_id
_entity_poly.type
_entity_poly.pdbx_seq_one_letter_code
_entity_poly.pdbx_strand_id
1 'polypeptide(L)'
;MIILFMVFIVQFSVSSACLAINKEQQNHLLEVGWNNSQSTQRDVEKSLNCCGFKKVDLNGTCDAACFPNHSCLPCADKIQEHAGEALRFVGGIGLFFSFTEILGVWLTYRYRNQKDPRANPSAFL
;
A
#
# COMPACT_ATOMS: atom_id res chain seq x y z
N MET A 1 17.80 1.03 -17.95
CA MET A 1 17.15 -0.29 -18.17
C MET A 1 17.19 -1.14 -16.91
N ILE A 2 18.37 -1.45 -16.36
CA ILE A 2 18.49 -2.26 -15.12
C ILE A 2 17.72 -1.64 -13.95
N ILE A 3 17.83 -0.31 -13.73
CA ILE A 3 17.12 0.37 -12.63
C ILE A 3 15.60 0.22 -12.77
N LEU A 4 15.02 0.52 -13.94
CA LEU A 4 13.58 0.36 -14.20
C LEU A 4 13.14 -1.11 -14.03
N PHE A 5 13.98 -2.06 -14.43
CA PHE A 5 13.66 -3.47 -14.21
C PHE A 5 13.66 -3.85 -12.72
N MET A 6 14.59 -3.31 -11.92
CA MET A 6 14.59 -3.52 -10.47
C MET A 6 13.38 -2.88 -9.79
N VAL A 7 13.02 -1.65 -10.20
CA VAL A 7 11.82 -0.96 -9.71
C VAL A 7 10.56 -1.77 -10.05
N PHE A 8 10.46 -2.28 -11.28
CA PHE A 8 9.38 -3.17 -11.69
C PHE A 8 9.24 -4.39 -10.77
N ILE A 9 10.35 -5.10 -10.45
CA ILE A 9 10.31 -6.27 -9.58
C ILE A 9 9.78 -5.92 -8.19
N VAL A 10 10.26 -4.83 -7.59
CA VAL A 10 9.85 -4.39 -6.26
C VAL A 10 8.38 -3.94 -6.27
N GLN A 11 7.96 -3.15 -7.25
CA GLN A 11 6.58 -2.68 -7.34
C GLN A 11 5.61 -3.82 -7.57
N PHE A 12 5.92 -4.73 -8.50
CA PHE A 12 5.07 -5.87 -8.82
C PHE A 12 4.91 -6.80 -7.61
N SER A 13 6.01 -7.09 -6.91
CA SER A 13 5.98 -7.94 -5.70
C SER A 13 5.19 -7.31 -4.56
N VAL A 14 5.45 -6.04 -4.22
CA VAL A 14 4.73 -5.33 -3.15
C VAL A 14 3.25 -5.21 -3.48
N SER A 15 2.91 -4.85 -4.72
CA SER A 15 1.52 -4.71 -5.15
C SER A 15 0.76 -6.04 -5.09
N SER A 16 1.42 -7.13 -5.52
CA SER A 16 0.85 -8.48 -5.41
C SER A 16 0.65 -8.89 -3.94
N ALA A 17 1.59 -8.58 -3.06
CA ALA A 17 1.46 -8.83 -1.63
C ALA A 17 0.30 -8.05 -1.00
N CYS A 18 0.13 -6.77 -1.37
CA CYS A 18 -1.00 -5.95 -0.90
C CYS A 18 -2.36 -6.50 -1.35
N LEU A 19 -2.45 -7.16 -2.52
CA LEU A 19 -3.69 -7.80 -2.98
C LEU A 19 -3.94 -9.18 -2.36
N ALA A 20 -2.86 -9.92 -2.05
CA ALA A 20 -2.94 -11.30 -1.58
C ALA A 20 -3.13 -11.43 -0.06
N ILE A 21 -2.93 -10.35 0.70
CA ILE A 21 -3.04 -10.37 2.15
C ILE A 21 -4.45 -10.77 2.61
N ASN A 22 -4.55 -11.72 3.53
CA ASN A 22 -5.82 -12.13 4.12
C ASN A 22 -6.15 -11.33 5.39
N LYS A 23 -7.36 -11.56 5.91
CA LYS A 23 -7.88 -10.87 7.08
C LYS A 23 -7.06 -11.16 8.35
N GLU A 24 -6.62 -12.39 8.52
CA GLU A 24 -5.89 -12.85 9.70
C GLU A 24 -4.48 -12.25 9.76
N GLN A 25 -3.76 -12.24 8.64
CA GLN A 25 -2.45 -11.60 8.50
C GLN A 25 -2.55 -10.09 8.73
N GLN A 26 -3.59 -9.47 8.17
CA GLN A 26 -3.85 -8.05 8.38
C GLN A 26 -4.11 -7.75 9.87
N ASN A 27 -4.94 -8.55 10.53
CA ASN A 27 -5.22 -8.36 11.96
C ASN A 27 -3.98 -8.47 12.83
N HIS A 28 -3.10 -9.43 12.55
CA HIS A 28 -1.84 -9.55 13.26
C HIS A 28 -0.95 -8.30 13.07
N LEU A 29 -0.82 -7.81 11.83
CA LEU A 29 -0.04 -6.61 11.54
C LEU A 29 -0.62 -5.37 12.23
N LEU A 30 -1.95 -5.23 12.22
CA LEU A 30 -2.64 -4.14 12.90
C LEU A 30 -2.49 -4.23 14.42
N GLU A 31 -2.49 -5.42 15.01
CA GLU A 31 -2.28 -5.61 16.45
C GLU A 31 -0.87 -5.19 16.88
N VAL A 32 0.14 -5.60 16.10
CA VAL A 32 1.53 -5.18 16.33
C VAL A 32 1.68 -3.67 16.14
N GLY A 33 1.06 -3.11 15.09
CA GLY A 33 1.07 -1.67 14.82
C GLY A 33 0.36 -0.86 15.91
N TRP A 34 -0.77 -1.36 16.40
CA TRP A 34 -1.53 -0.76 17.49
C TRP A 34 -0.67 -0.64 18.74
N ASN A 35 0.00 -1.71 19.15
CA ASN A 35 0.81 -1.73 20.38
C ASN A 35 2.10 -0.89 20.30
N ASN A 36 2.47 -0.38 19.13
CA ASN A 36 3.73 0.33 18.94
C ASN A 36 3.66 1.82 19.33
N SER A 37 2.52 2.48 19.12
CA SER A 37 2.41 3.94 19.29
C SER A 37 1.07 4.38 19.86
N GLN A 38 1.09 4.97 21.06
CA GLN A 38 -0.11 5.52 21.71
C GLN A 38 -0.65 6.76 20.99
N SER A 39 0.19 7.56 20.32
CA SER A 39 -0.31 8.71 19.55
C SER A 39 -1.13 8.26 18.35
N THR A 40 -0.65 7.23 17.64
CA THR A 40 -1.36 6.63 16.51
C THR A 40 -2.69 6.02 16.94
N GLN A 41 -2.74 5.40 18.13
CA GLN A 41 -4.00 4.92 18.70
C GLN A 41 -5.01 6.05 18.84
N ARG A 42 -4.64 7.17 19.48
CA ARG A 42 -5.54 8.31 19.69
C ARG A 42 -6.03 8.93 18.38
N ASP A 43 -5.15 9.07 17.39
CA ASP A 43 -5.52 9.60 16.08
C ASP A 43 -6.54 8.70 15.38
N VAL A 44 -6.36 7.38 15.48
CA VAL A 44 -7.28 6.39 14.91
C VAL A 44 -8.61 6.39 15.65
N GLU A 45 -8.60 6.40 16.99
CA GLU A 45 -9.80 6.45 17.82
C GLU A 45 -10.65 7.68 17.50
N LYS A 46 -10.00 8.85 17.37
CA LYS A 46 -10.64 10.10 17.00
C LYS A 46 -11.17 10.10 15.56
N SER A 47 -10.39 9.59 14.61
CA SER A 47 -10.75 9.60 13.18
C SER A 47 -11.85 8.59 12.84
N LEU A 48 -11.79 7.39 13.41
CA LEU A 48 -12.74 6.30 13.13
C LEU A 48 -13.90 6.22 14.14
N ASN A 49 -13.88 7.05 15.18
CA ASN A 49 -14.88 7.09 16.23
C ASN A 49 -15.12 5.70 16.86
N CYS A 50 -14.04 5.10 17.35
CA CYS A 50 -13.96 3.78 17.99
C CYS A 50 -12.96 3.85 19.16
N CYS A 51 -12.93 2.87 20.06
CA CYS A 51 -12.00 2.87 21.19
C CYS A 51 -11.40 1.48 21.44
N GLY A 52 -10.10 1.43 21.70
CA GLY A 52 -9.37 0.17 21.94
C GLY A 52 -9.32 -0.74 20.71
N PHE A 53 -8.39 -1.71 20.70
CA PHE A 53 -8.20 -2.58 19.54
C PHE A 53 -9.29 -3.66 19.45
N LYS A 54 -9.22 -4.70 20.30
CA LYS A 54 -10.20 -5.81 20.34
C LYS A 54 -11.32 -5.60 21.36
N LYS A 55 -11.10 -4.77 22.37
CA LYS A 55 -12.05 -4.50 23.45
C LYS A 55 -11.95 -3.02 23.81
N VAL A 56 -13.10 -2.44 24.15
CA VAL A 56 -13.20 -1.08 24.68
C VAL A 56 -12.87 -1.12 26.17
N ASP A 57 -11.93 -0.29 26.60
CA ASP A 57 -11.70 -0.05 28.03
C ASP A 57 -12.54 1.16 28.48
N LEU A 58 -13.57 0.90 29.28
CA LEU A 58 -14.48 1.93 29.79
C LEU A 58 -13.87 2.72 30.95
N ASN A 59 -12.84 2.18 31.60
CA ASN A 59 -12.10 2.87 32.67
C ASN A 59 -10.90 3.65 32.14
N GLY A 60 -10.56 3.44 30.87
CA GLY A 60 -9.48 4.14 30.18
C GLY A 60 -9.87 5.56 29.75
N THR A 61 -9.00 6.14 28.94
CA THR A 61 -9.25 7.42 28.27
C THR A 61 -9.26 7.19 26.76
N CYS A 62 -10.28 7.67 26.07
CA CYS A 62 -10.37 7.61 24.61
C CYS A 62 -10.86 8.96 24.08
N ASP A 63 -10.23 9.45 23.02
CA ASP A 63 -10.50 10.78 22.43
C ASP A 63 -11.64 10.76 21.40
N ALA A 64 -12.28 9.59 21.21
CA ALA A 64 -13.40 9.42 20.28
C ALA A 64 -14.68 10.12 20.79
N ALA A 65 -15.47 10.67 19.87
CA ALA A 65 -16.74 11.34 20.20
C ALA A 65 -17.79 10.38 20.79
N CYS A 66 -17.69 9.08 20.52
CA CYS A 66 -18.57 8.06 21.09
C CYS A 66 -18.29 7.74 22.58
N PHE A 67 -17.11 8.13 23.11
CA PHE A 67 -16.64 7.70 24.43
C PHE A 67 -17.49 8.22 25.59
N PRO A 68 -17.91 9.50 25.62
CA PRO A 68 -18.76 10.02 26.70
C PRO A 68 -20.09 9.26 26.86
N ASN A 69 -20.65 8.78 25.75
CA ASN A 69 -21.92 8.06 25.73
C ASN A 69 -21.77 6.55 25.96
N HIS A 70 -20.54 6.05 26.19
CA HIS A 70 -20.23 4.63 26.37
C HIS A 70 -20.75 3.73 25.22
N SER A 71 -20.90 4.31 24.02
CA SER A 71 -21.48 3.64 22.84
C SER A 71 -20.42 3.26 21.79
N CYS A 72 -19.13 3.32 22.15
CA CYS A 72 -18.04 3.00 21.24
C CYS A 72 -17.96 1.50 20.98
N LEU A 73 -17.52 1.17 19.76
CA LEU A 73 -17.14 -0.17 19.35
C LEU A 73 -15.62 -0.30 19.30
N PRO A 74 -15.08 -1.53 19.33
CA PRO A 74 -13.65 -1.78 19.11
C PRO A 74 -13.19 -1.31 17.74
N CYS A 75 -11.93 -0.85 17.65
CA CYS A 75 -11.37 -0.34 16.41
C CYS A 75 -10.90 -1.44 15.44
N ALA A 76 -10.64 -2.67 15.89
CA ALA A 76 -10.03 -3.71 15.07
C ALA A 76 -10.78 -3.93 13.74
N ASP A 77 -12.08 -4.20 13.78
CA ASP A 77 -12.86 -4.48 12.57
C ASP A 77 -12.90 -3.28 11.61
N LYS A 78 -13.00 -2.07 12.16
CA LYS A 78 -13.11 -0.83 11.38
C LYS A 78 -11.79 -0.47 10.71
N ILE A 79 -10.68 -0.59 11.43
CA ILE A 79 -9.33 -0.41 10.86
C ILE A 79 -9.07 -1.49 9.82
N GLN A 80 -9.45 -2.75 10.09
CA GLN A 80 -9.25 -3.86 9.17
C GLN A 80 -9.97 -3.64 7.84
N GLU A 81 -11.22 -3.20 7.87
CA GLU A 81 -12.00 -2.88 6.67
C GLU A 81 -11.34 -1.77 5.86
N HIS A 82 -11.05 -0.63 6.48
CA HIS A 82 -10.41 0.50 5.80
C HIS A 82 -9.01 0.18 5.27
N ALA A 83 -8.19 -0.52 6.06
CA ALA A 83 -6.86 -0.95 5.63
C ALA A 83 -6.95 -1.96 4.48
N GLY A 84 -7.94 -2.86 4.51
CA GLY A 84 -8.15 -3.86 3.45
C GLY A 84 -8.52 -3.21 2.13
N GLU A 85 -9.46 -2.27 2.16
CA GLU A 85 -9.83 -1.49 0.98
C GLU A 85 -8.65 -0.70 0.43
N ALA A 86 -7.92 0.00 1.30
CA ALA A 86 -6.74 0.78 0.91
C ALA A 86 -5.64 -0.10 0.28
N LEU A 87 -5.34 -1.27 0.86
CA LEU A 87 -4.33 -2.19 0.34
C LEU A 87 -4.71 -2.74 -1.03
N ARG A 88 -5.99 -3.08 -1.25
CA ARG A 88 -6.49 -3.55 -2.55
C ARG A 88 -6.46 -2.44 -3.59
N PHE A 89 -6.83 -1.23 -3.20
CA PHE A 89 -6.79 -0.07 -4.09
C PHE A 89 -5.35 0.30 -4.49
N VAL A 90 -4.45 0.46 -3.52
CA VAL A 90 -3.04 0.81 -3.76
C VAL A 90 -2.32 -0.29 -4.52
N GLY A 91 -2.53 -1.56 -4.16
CA GLY A 91 -1.93 -2.67 -4.91
C GLY A 91 -2.47 -2.77 -6.34
N GLY A 92 -3.73 -2.42 -6.59
CA GLY A 92 -4.29 -2.36 -7.94
C GLY A 92 -3.62 -1.28 -8.78
N ILE A 93 -3.46 -0.08 -8.22
CA ILE A 93 -2.73 1.04 -8.84
C ILE A 93 -1.27 0.66 -9.11
N GLY A 94 -0.61 0.05 -8.12
CA GLY A 94 0.78 -0.37 -8.25
C GLY A 94 0.98 -1.41 -9.36
N LEU A 95 0.08 -2.40 -9.46
CA LEU A 95 0.08 -3.36 -10.56
C LEU A 95 -0.10 -2.69 -11.93
N PHE A 96 -1.03 -1.73 -12.04
CA PHE A 96 -1.22 -0.97 -13.27
C PHE A 96 0.06 -0.26 -13.72
N PHE A 97 0.74 0.43 -12.79
CA PHE A 97 2.00 1.09 -13.11
C PHE A 97 3.10 0.09 -13.48
N SER A 98 3.20 -1.04 -12.79
CA SER A 98 4.15 -2.10 -13.14
C SER A 98 3.95 -2.63 -14.57
N PHE A 99 2.70 -2.78 -15.05
CA PHE A 99 2.44 -3.14 -16.46
C PHE A 99 2.93 -2.07 -17.44
N THR A 100 2.69 -0.79 -17.14
CA THR A 100 3.19 0.31 -17.98
C THR A 100 4.72 0.39 -17.98
N GLU A 101 5.38 0.04 -16.87
CA GLU A 101 6.83 0.04 -16.75
C GLU A 101 7.47 -1.06 -17.59
N ILE A 102 6.89 -2.28 -17.66
CA ILE A 102 7.36 -3.34 -18.57
C ILE A 102 7.36 -2.82 -20.02
N LEU A 103 6.29 -2.18 -20.46
CA LEU A 103 6.20 -1.60 -21.80
C LEU A 103 7.26 -0.52 -22.00
N GLY A 104 7.49 0.32 -21.00
CA GLY A 104 8.56 1.33 -21.01
C GLY A 104 9.96 0.73 -21.14
N VAL A 105 10.26 -0.34 -20.40
CA VAL A 105 11.53 -1.08 -20.50
C VAL A 105 11.68 -1.67 -21.90
N TRP A 106 10.65 -2.31 -22.44
CA TRP A 106 10.67 -2.88 -23.79
C TRP A 106 10.88 -1.82 -24.88
N LEU A 107 10.15 -0.70 -24.81
CA LEU A 107 10.31 0.41 -25.75
C LEU A 107 11.71 1.01 -25.68
N THR A 108 12.23 1.21 -24.48
CA THR A 108 13.59 1.74 -24.27
C THR A 108 14.66 0.77 -24.78
N TYR A 109 14.47 -0.54 -24.58
CA TYR A 109 15.34 -1.58 -25.15
C TYR A 109 15.38 -1.46 -26.66
N ARG A 110 14.19 -1.47 -27.29
CA ARG A 110 14.05 -1.40 -28.73
C ARG A 110 14.66 -0.12 -29.28
N TYR A 111 14.38 1.03 -28.67
CA TYR A 111 14.92 2.32 -29.09
C TYR A 111 16.45 2.35 -29.03
N ARG A 112 17.07 1.83 -27.96
CA ARG A 112 18.54 1.78 -27.86
C ARG A 112 19.17 0.76 -28.82
N ASN A 113 18.44 -0.30 -29.17
CA ASN A 113 18.89 -1.31 -30.12
C ASN A 113 18.54 -0.98 -31.58
N GLN A 114 17.95 0.18 -31.87
CA GLN A 114 17.84 0.67 -33.24
C GLN A 114 19.24 1.03 -33.74
N LYS A 115 19.60 0.51 -34.92
CA LYS A 115 20.86 0.87 -35.58
C LYS A 115 20.86 2.35 -35.89
N ASP A 116 21.98 3.01 -35.65
CA ASP A 116 22.17 4.41 -35.99
C ASP A 116 22.03 4.59 -37.52
N PRO A 117 20.97 5.27 -38.01
CA PRO A 117 20.76 5.43 -39.45
C PRO A 117 21.88 6.25 -40.11
N ARG A 118 22.70 6.97 -39.33
CA ARG A 118 23.89 7.71 -39.81
C ARG A 118 25.12 6.83 -40.01
N ALA A 119 25.12 5.60 -39.49
CA ALA A 119 26.25 4.67 -39.63
C ALA A 119 26.20 3.85 -40.94
N ASN A 120 25.28 4.14 -41.87
CA ASN A 120 25.31 3.58 -43.21
C ASN A 120 26.45 4.25 -44.01
N PRO A 121 27.54 3.51 -44.36
CA PRO A 121 28.66 4.07 -45.12
C PRO A 121 28.23 4.53 -46.52
N SER A 122 27.13 3.97 -47.04
CA SER A 122 26.55 4.31 -48.34
C SER A 122 25.80 5.65 -48.39
N ALA A 123 25.74 6.41 -47.28
CA ALA A 123 25.22 7.79 -47.26
C ALA A 123 26.30 8.86 -47.45
N PHE A 124 27.57 8.48 -47.39
CA PHE A 124 28.71 9.33 -47.71
C PHE A 124 29.56 8.60 -48.76
N LEU A 125 29.12 8.66 -50.03
CA LEU A 125 29.91 8.38 -51.25
C LEU A 125 31.08 7.39 -51.12
#